data_AF-A0A919FZV2-F1
#
_entry.id   AF-A0A919FZV2-F1
#
_cell.length_a   1.000
_cell.length_b   1.000
_cell.length_c   1.000
_cell.angle_alpha   90.00
_cell.angle_beta   90.00
_cell.angle_gamma   90.00
#
_symmetry.space_group_name_H-M   'P 1'
#
loop_
_entity.id
_entity.type
_entity.pdbx_description
1 polymer ?
#
loop_
_entity_poly.entity_id
_entity_poly.type
_entity_poly.pdbx_seq_one_letter_code
_entity_poly.pdbx_strand_id
1 'polypeptide(L)' 'MTCEESSRCASTAHTRRTHYRLYCVLDYKAVGLDKPLLAIIDGRRKAFRTVLTANDYAAIRKYVDDYWSINPGPVG' A
#
# COMPACT_ATOMS: atom_id res chain seq x y z
N MET A 1 -19.65 -26.66 -44.82
CA MET A 1 -20.21 -25.29 -44.93
C MET A 1 -21.11 -25.09 -43.74
N THR A 2 -20.58 -24.56 -42.64
CA THR A 2 -21.37 -24.19 -41.47
C THR A 2 -21.05 -22.73 -41.19
N CYS A 3 -22.09 -21.91 -41.28
CA CYS A 3 -22.10 -20.48 -41.12
C CYS A 3 -21.62 -20.09 -39.71
N GLU A 4 -20.54 -19.31 -39.64
CA GLU A 4 -20.21 -18.50 -38.48
C GLU A 4 -21.08 -17.24 -38.51
N GLU A 5 -22.01 -17.12 -37.57
CA GLU A 5 -22.54 -15.80 -37.27
C GLU A 5 -22.84 -15.64 -35.78
N SER A 6 -22.16 -14.65 -35.21
CA SER A 6 -22.70 -13.71 -34.25
C SER A 6 -23.21 -14.28 -32.93
N SER A 7 -22.33 -14.27 -31.93
CA SER A 7 -22.73 -13.86 -30.59
C SER A 7 -21.75 -12.85 -30.04
N ARG A 8 -22.10 -11.60 -30.37
CA ARG A 8 -21.77 -10.38 -29.67
C ARG A 8 -22.03 -10.61 -28.17
N CYS A 9 -21.02 -11.01 -27.40
CA CYS A 9 -21.10 -11.01 -25.95
C CYS A 9 -20.21 -9.88 -25.45
N ALA A 10 -20.86 -8.86 -24.89
CA ALA A 10 -20.28 -7.59 -24.54
C ALA A 10 -18.95 -7.75 -23.79
N SER A 11 -17.92 -7.09 -24.32
CA SER A 11 -16.72 -6.71 -23.59
C SER A 11 -17.13 -5.84 -22.40
N THR A 12 -17.55 -6.47 -21.31
CA THR A 12 -17.55 -5.83 -20.00
C THR A 12 -16.24 -6.20 -19.36
N ALA A 13 -15.15 -5.64 -19.90
CA ALA A 13 -13.87 -5.58 -19.19
C ALA A 13 -14.06 -4.67 -17.97
N HIS A 14 -14.76 -5.16 -16.96
CA HIS A 14 -14.81 -4.54 -15.66
C HIS A 14 -13.37 -4.62 -15.14
N THR A 15 -12.61 -3.54 -15.28
CA THR A 15 -11.27 -3.44 -14.73
C THR A 15 -11.35 -3.85 -13.26
N ARG A 16 -10.83 -5.04 -12.93
CA ARG A 16 -10.74 -5.52 -11.55
C ARG A 16 -9.68 -4.66 -10.87
N ARG A 17 -10.08 -3.45 -10.47
CA ARG A 17 -9.23 -2.49 -9.77
C ARG A 17 -8.68 -3.18 -8.53
N THR A 18 -7.37 -3.37 -8.50
CA THR A 18 -6.71 -3.96 -7.34
C THR A 18 -6.43 -2.82 -6.36
N HIS A 19 -7.00 -2.93 -5.16
CA HIS A 19 -6.80 -1.94 -4.12
C HIS A 19 -5.59 -2.30 -3.27
N TYR A 20 -4.78 -1.29 -2.97
CA TYR A 20 -3.65 -1.38 -2.06
C TYR A 20 -3.89 -0.45 -0.86
N ARG A 21 -3.40 -0.85 0.30
CA ARG A 21 -3.25 0.02 1.47
C ARG A 21 -1.77 0.29 1.67
N LEU A 22 -1.41 1.56 1.61
CA LEU A 22 -0.08 2.02 1.97
C LEU A 22 -0.08 2.43 3.44
N TYR A 23 0.94 2.01 4.16
CA TYR A 23 1.23 2.47 5.51
C TYR A 23 2.44 3.37 5.43
N CYS A 24 2.28 4.58 5.91
CA CYS A 24 3.31 5.60 5.82
C CYS A 24 3.62 6.16 7.20
N VAL A 25 4.88 6.52 7.39
CA VAL A 25 5.34 7.37 8.48
C VAL A 25 5.55 8.77 7.91
N LEU A 26 5.12 9.77 8.67
CA LEU A 26 5.39 11.16 8.36
C LEU A 26 6.49 11.64 9.30
N ASP A 27 7.71 11.74 8.78
CA ASP A 27 8.90 12.15 9.52
C ASP A 27 9.15 13.65 9.35
N TYR A 28 8.81 14.41 10.40
CA TYR A 28 9.01 15.86 10.46
C TYR A 28 10.45 16.25 10.79
N LYS A 29 11.29 15.29 11.18
CA LYS A 29 12.65 15.52 11.67
C LYS A 29 13.71 14.95 10.74
N ALA A 30 13.31 14.52 9.55
CA ALA A 30 14.23 14.02 8.54
C ALA A 30 15.32 15.06 8.23
N VAL A 31 16.57 14.68 8.44
CA VAL A 31 17.72 15.58 8.29
C VAL A 31 17.96 15.89 6.81
N GLY A 32 18.24 17.15 6.49
CA GLY A 32 18.55 17.59 5.14
C GLY A 32 17.33 17.82 4.24
N LEU A 33 16.12 17.84 4.81
CA LEU A 33 14.89 18.15 4.09
C LEU A 33 14.17 19.34 4.72
N ASP A 34 13.80 20.31 3.89
CA ASP A 34 13.04 21.50 4.30
C ASP A 34 11.55 21.23 4.55
N LYS A 35 11.10 20.00 4.26
CA LYS A 35 9.70 19.56 4.38
C LYS A 35 9.64 18.19 5.04
N PRO A 36 8.53 17.88 5.74
CA PRO A 36 8.32 16.55 6.31
C PRO A 36 8.41 15.46 5.23
N LEU A 37 9.14 14.39 5.56
CA LEU A 37 9.32 13.23 4.69
C LEU A 37 8.17 12.25 4.89
N LEU A 38 7.45 11.93 3.81
CA LEU A 38 6.48 10.83 3.81
C LEU A 38 7.18 9.53 3.38
N ALA A 39 7.50 8.68 4.34
CA ALA A 39 8.11 7.38 4.10
C ALA A 39 7.03 6.30 3.97
N ILE A 40 7.03 5.55 2.87
CA ILE A 40 6.18 4.36 2.70
C ILE A 40 6.87 3.19 3.38
N ILE A 41 6.24 2.63 4.41
CA ILE A 41 6.79 1.55 5.23
C ILE A 41 6.33 0.17 4.74
N ASP A 42 5.07 0.07 4.31
CA ASP A 42 4.51 -1.19 3.80
C ASP A 42 3.35 -0.91 2.83
N GLY A 43 3.13 -1.85 1.91
CA GLY A 43 2.07 -1.81 0.91
C GLY A 43 1.39 -3.16 0.81
N ARG A 44 0.15 -3.26 1.30
CA ARG A 44 -0.61 -4.53 1.29
C ARG A 44 -1.75 -4.51 0.29
N ARG A 45 -1.87 -5.58 -0.50
CA ARG A 45 -3.04 -5.82 -1.33
C ARG A 45 -4.25 -6.07 -0.44
N LYS A 46 -5.38 -5.45 -0.76
CA LYS A 46 -6.61 -5.59 0.03
C LYS A 46 -7.77 -6.13 -0.81
N ALA A 47 -8.36 -7.24 -0.34
CA ALA A 47 -9.70 -7.62 -0.76
C ALA A 47 -10.74 -6.65 -0.14
N PHE A 48 -11.77 -6.29 -0.89
CA PHE A 48 -12.78 -5.33 -0.45
C PHE A 48 -13.40 -5.78 0.89
N ARG A 49 -13.61 -4.83 1.83
CA ARG A 49 -14.19 -5.07 3.18
C ARG A 49 -13.44 -6.01 4.14
N THR A 50 -12.17 -6.35 3.92
CA THR A 50 -11.41 -7.10 4.94
C THR A 50 -10.90 -6.22 6.09
N VAL A 51 -10.75 -6.82 7.27
CA VAL A 51 -10.13 -6.22 8.47
C VAL A 51 -8.69 -6.73 8.54
N LEU A 52 -7.76 -5.86 8.96
CA LEU A 52 -6.38 -6.27 9.21
C LEU A 52 -6.31 -7.01 10.53
N THR A 53 -5.53 -8.08 10.57
CA THR A 53 -5.34 -8.84 11.79
C THR A 53 -4.41 -8.07 12.74
N ALA A 54 -4.45 -8.40 14.04
CA ALA A 54 -3.49 -7.86 14.99
C ALA A 54 -2.04 -8.20 14.59
N ASN A 55 -1.84 -9.36 13.95
CA ASN A 55 -0.54 -9.80 13.46
C ASN A 55 -0.04 -8.93 12.28
N ASP A 56 -0.93 -8.52 11.38
CA ASP A 56 -0.58 -7.57 10.31
C ASP A 56 -0.08 -6.25 10.89
N TYR A 57 -0.78 -5.72 11.90
CA TYR A 57 -0.35 -4.51 12.58
C TYR A 57 0.96 -4.69 13.34
N ALA A 58 1.19 -5.85 13.96
CA ALA A 58 2.46 -6.15 14.63
C ALA A 58 3.63 -6.17 13.64
N ALA A 59 3.45 -6.75 12.44
CA ALA A 59 4.45 -6.73 11.39
C ALA A 59 4.73 -5.30 10.89
N ILE A 60 3.69 -4.51 10.64
CA ILE A 60 3.84 -3.10 10.23
C ILE A 60 4.61 -2.29 11.29
N ARG A 61 4.32 -2.50 12.58
CA ARG A 61 5.03 -1.80 13.67
C ARG A 61 6.52 -2.11 13.68
N LYS A 62 6.92 -3.36 13.46
CA LYS A 62 8.34 -3.72 13.36
C LYS A 62 9.05 -2.94 12.26
N TYR A 63 8.43 -2.78 11.09
CA TYR A 63 9.01 -1.98 10.00
C TYR A 63 9.10 -0.49 10.34
N VAL A 64 8.16 0.03 11.13
CA VAL A 64 8.23 1.40 11.65
C VAL A 64 9.38 1.55 12.65
N ASP A 65 9.56 0.59 13.55
CA ASP A 65 10.67 0.59 14.52
C ASP A 65 12.03 0.49 13.79
N ASP A 66 12.12 -0.36 12.77
CA ASP A 66 13.30 -0.48 11.91
C ASP A 66 13.62 0.85 11.23
N TYR A 67 12.61 1.54 10.68
CA TYR A 67 12.78 2.88 10.08
C TYR A 67 13.35 3.89 11.07
N TRP A 68 12.81 3.96 12.29
CA TRP A 68 13.29 4.90 13.32
C TRP A 68 14.65 4.54 13.90
N SER A 69 15.02 3.25 13.90
CA SER A 69 16.34 2.82 14.36
C SER A 69 17.47 3.30 13.45
N ILE A 70 17.19 3.42 12.15
CA ILE A 70 18.16 3.85 11.12
C ILE A 70 18.12 5.37 10.93
N ASN A 71 16.95 5.98 11.16
CA ASN A 71 16.76 7.42 11.07
C ASN A 71 16.52 7.99 12.49
N PRO A 72 17.58 8.06 13.34
CA PRO A 72 17.45 8.75 14.60
C PRO A 72 17.18 10.22 14.28
N GLY A 73 15.94 10.66 14.46
CA GLY A 73 15.67 12.08 14.56
C GLY A 73 16.62 12.69 15.61
N PRO A 74 16.88 14.01 15.56
CA PRO A 74 17.80 14.65 16.48
C PRO A 74 17.47 14.22 17.92
N VAL A 75 18.45 13.57 18.56
CA VAL A 75 18.47 13.32 19.99
C VAL A 75 18.39 14.70 20.64
N GLY A 76 17.25 14.97 21.28
CA GLY A 76 17.05 16.17 22.08
C GLY A 76 17.93 16.15 23.32
#